data_AF-A0A2V8HF25-F1
#
_entry.id   AF-A0A2V8HF25-F1
#
_cell.length_a   1.000
_cell.length_b   1.000
_cell.length_c   1.000
_cell.angle_alpha   90.00
_cell.angle_beta   90.00
_cell.angle_gamma   90.00
#
_symmetry.space_group_name_H-M   'P 1'
#
loop_
_entity.id
_entity.type
_entity.pdbx_description
1 polymer ?
#
loop_
_entity_poly.entity_id
_entity_poly.type
_entity_poly.pdbx_seq_one_letter_code
_entity_poly.pdbx_strand_id
1 'polypeptide(L)'
;MILRLALLFVPSLIGLFWDDPAVSIGWSLCGSLFIAVVSQTAWFLEAPGEAPISHRALRPSFMFNLFMVLLQVVGGACHALDAVGYSFRGWEGPRYGGSIPAMATAQVMMLAGHAATMAGMKLVGFRYGASKFVLTGLPRYALAVISLTALGLSSVLMLIPGGVNLGNKFGDLAITAVIVEVAVTVWHKRYANLNVAFLLLAANIAQQLVSGWKGQVLFTVIPLGALLYPAMRARVLIGGVLVSLVWGLYVYPFGAALRPLLWYQGVERSEAVNLSMDEALHMPLDRRLEELWIMAVKRLSDTGQFEKYIAFVPSAHPYYGFEIADEAMIGLVPRLLWQEKPDLERLSMERVYEAGVVLRGGTVSAKANFWQDAYLSGGLPIVLLAALLLGLLMQTTSRMCEEYFGGYTIGTGVIYTGLFAVAFHQPQNFLFFVGSIWGSILVGIGLLVLGSLTGVLKRPAVKRPRVVPAPGVAAAAPQLPR
;
A
#
# COMPACT_ATOMS: atom_id res chain seq x y z
N MET A 1 6.12 -1.10 -27.83
CA MET A 1 5.41 -1.71 -26.67
C MET A 1 6.08 -3.02 -26.24
N ILE A 2 6.17 -4.03 -27.11
CA ILE A 2 6.73 -5.37 -26.82
C ILE A 2 8.12 -5.30 -26.18
N LEU A 3 9.07 -4.57 -26.77
CA LEU A 3 10.43 -4.41 -26.22
C LEU A 3 10.44 -3.91 -24.76
N ARG A 4 9.53 -3.00 -24.41
CA ARG A 4 9.44 -2.43 -23.05
C ARG A 4 8.92 -3.45 -22.04
N LEU A 5 7.95 -4.25 -22.45
CA LEU A 5 7.42 -5.33 -21.63
C LEU A 5 8.48 -6.41 -21.45
N ALA A 6 9.15 -6.83 -22.54
CA ALA A 6 10.23 -7.80 -22.49
C ALA A 6 11.35 -7.37 -21.54
N LEU A 7 11.74 -6.08 -21.56
CA LEU A 7 12.78 -5.55 -20.68
C LEU A 7 12.45 -5.72 -19.19
N LEU A 8 11.18 -5.67 -18.78
CA LEU A 8 10.79 -5.88 -17.39
C LEU A 8 11.07 -7.31 -16.90
N PHE A 9 11.00 -8.29 -17.81
CA PHE A 9 11.18 -9.71 -17.48
C PHE A 9 12.63 -10.18 -17.63
N VAL A 10 13.52 -9.38 -18.25
CA VAL A 10 14.93 -9.73 -18.41
C VAL A 10 15.59 -10.12 -17.07
N PRO A 11 15.43 -9.36 -15.96
CA PRO A 11 15.99 -9.77 -14.68
C PRO A 11 15.44 -11.10 -14.19
N SER A 12 14.12 -11.34 -14.33
CA SER A 12 13.49 -12.58 -13.90
C SER A 12 13.98 -13.78 -14.70
N LEU A 13 14.11 -13.65 -16.03
CA LEU A 13 14.58 -14.70 -16.91
C LEU A 13 16.04 -15.07 -16.63
N ILE A 14 16.91 -14.07 -16.44
CA ILE A 14 18.31 -14.31 -16.05
C ILE A 14 18.36 -14.96 -14.66
N GLY A 15 17.47 -14.54 -13.75
CA GLY A 15 17.37 -15.06 -12.40
C GLY A 15 17.16 -16.57 -12.31
N LEU A 16 16.53 -17.18 -13.33
CA LEU A 16 16.27 -18.62 -13.40
C LEU A 16 17.53 -19.46 -13.65
N PHE A 17 18.64 -18.85 -14.06
CA PHE A 17 19.89 -19.56 -14.37
C PHE A 17 20.90 -19.55 -13.21
N TRP A 18 20.57 -18.93 -12.08
CA TRP A 18 21.46 -18.91 -10.91
C TRP A 18 21.20 -20.09 -10.00
N ASP A 19 22.17 -21.01 -9.92
CA ASP A 19 22.11 -22.17 -9.02
C ASP A 19 22.46 -21.80 -7.56
N ASP A 20 23.28 -20.78 -7.36
CA ASP A 20 23.66 -20.30 -6.02
C ASP A 20 22.53 -19.45 -5.39
N PRO A 21 21.97 -19.87 -4.24
CA PRO A 21 20.88 -19.14 -3.60
C PRO A 21 21.22 -17.69 -3.21
N ALA A 22 22.45 -17.42 -2.76
CA ALA A 22 22.86 -16.08 -2.35
C ALA A 22 22.96 -15.14 -3.55
N VAL A 23 23.53 -15.62 -4.66
CA VAL A 23 23.56 -14.89 -5.93
C VAL A 23 22.14 -14.64 -6.44
N SER A 24 21.26 -15.65 -6.37
CA SER A 24 19.86 -15.55 -6.79
C SER A 24 19.08 -14.50 -5.98
N ILE A 25 19.29 -14.43 -4.67
CA ILE A 25 18.71 -13.39 -3.80
C ILE A 25 19.21 -12.01 -4.22
N GLY A 26 20.53 -11.81 -4.28
CA GLY A 26 21.12 -10.53 -4.66
C GLY A 26 20.67 -10.06 -6.04
N TRP A 27 20.60 -10.97 -7.00
CA TRP A 27 20.09 -10.70 -8.34
C TRP A 27 18.61 -10.30 -8.33
N SER A 28 17.79 -10.99 -7.55
CA SER A 28 16.36 -10.70 -7.43
C SER A 28 16.09 -9.31 -6.87
N LEU A 29 16.82 -8.92 -5.82
CA LEU A 29 16.74 -7.59 -5.21
C LEU A 29 17.16 -6.49 -6.18
N CYS A 30 18.31 -6.67 -6.86
CA CYS A 30 18.80 -5.75 -7.88
C CYS A 30 17.86 -5.66 -9.08
N GLY A 31 17.27 -6.77 -9.50
CA GLY A 31 16.29 -6.84 -10.59
C GLY A 31 15.02 -6.05 -10.27
N SER A 32 14.50 -6.16 -9.05
CA SER A 32 13.34 -5.38 -8.61
C SER A 32 13.65 -3.90 -8.54
N LEU A 33 14.85 -3.53 -8.07
CA LEU A 33 15.30 -2.13 -8.10
C LEU A 33 15.42 -1.60 -9.53
N PHE A 34 15.97 -2.39 -10.45
CA PHE A 34 16.05 -2.05 -11.87
C PHE A 34 14.65 -1.80 -12.47
N ILE A 35 13.68 -2.69 -12.22
CA ILE A 35 12.29 -2.52 -12.66
C ILE A 35 11.68 -1.25 -12.07
N ALA A 36 11.91 -0.99 -10.78
CA ALA A 36 11.41 0.21 -10.12
C ALA A 36 11.95 1.50 -10.75
N VAL A 37 13.22 1.52 -11.18
CA VAL A 37 13.82 2.69 -11.83
C VAL A 37 13.37 2.82 -13.29
N VAL A 38 13.49 1.75 -14.08
CA VAL A 38 13.21 1.78 -15.53
C VAL A 38 11.73 2.10 -15.80
N SER A 39 10.83 1.57 -14.98
CA SER A 39 9.39 1.80 -15.15
C SER A 39 8.95 3.24 -14.85
N GLN A 40 9.79 4.05 -14.21
CA GLN A 40 9.55 5.48 -14.00
C GLN A 40 10.18 6.35 -15.09
N THR A 41 10.82 5.78 -16.11
CA THR A 41 11.39 6.59 -17.20
C THR A 41 10.30 7.11 -18.13
N ALA A 42 10.52 8.28 -18.73
CA ALA A 42 9.63 8.81 -19.77
C ALA A 42 9.49 7.84 -20.97
N TRP A 43 10.57 7.13 -21.29
CA TRP A 43 10.58 6.07 -22.31
C TRP A 43 9.60 4.96 -21.97
N PHE A 44 9.54 4.51 -20.72
CA PHE A 44 8.62 3.46 -20.31
C PHE A 44 7.18 3.96 -20.22
N LEU A 45 6.94 5.10 -19.56
CA LEU A 45 5.58 5.59 -19.30
C LEU A 45 4.86 6.05 -20.58
N GLU A 46 5.55 6.62 -21.56
CA GLU A 46 4.97 7.13 -22.82
C GLU A 46 3.78 8.08 -22.63
N ALA A 47 3.92 8.98 -21.68
CA ALA A 47 2.91 9.99 -21.36
C ALA A 47 3.36 11.41 -21.75
N PRO A 48 3.50 11.70 -23.07
CA PRO A 48 3.92 13.01 -23.53
C PRO A 48 2.88 14.07 -23.15
N GLY A 49 3.36 15.25 -22.72
CA GLY A 49 2.51 16.37 -22.32
C GLY A 49 1.92 16.27 -20.91
N GLU A 50 2.19 15.17 -20.19
CA GLU A 50 1.82 15.08 -18.79
C GLU A 50 2.89 15.69 -17.86
N ALA A 51 2.48 16.14 -16.66
CA ALA A 51 3.40 16.74 -15.69
C ALA A 51 4.52 15.77 -15.24
N PRO A 52 5.64 16.26 -14.69
CA PRO A 52 6.68 15.39 -14.15
C PRO A 52 6.14 14.41 -13.10
N ILE A 53 6.78 13.25 -12.96
CA ILE A 53 6.36 12.19 -12.01
C ILE A 53 6.34 12.70 -10.57
N SER A 54 7.27 13.59 -10.20
CA SER A 54 7.29 14.24 -8.89
C SER A 54 5.95 14.90 -8.55
N HIS A 55 5.30 15.55 -9.51
CA HIS A 55 4.00 16.20 -9.31
C HIS A 55 2.82 15.22 -9.29
N ARG A 56 3.09 13.93 -9.57
CA ARG A 56 2.07 12.89 -9.75
C ARG A 56 2.41 11.60 -9.04
N ALA A 57 3.15 11.73 -7.95
CA ALA A 57 3.70 10.63 -7.18
C ALA A 57 2.63 9.69 -6.61
N LEU A 58 1.38 10.14 -6.43
CA LEU A 58 0.28 9.27 -5.96
C LEU A 58 -0.27 8.31 -7.03
N ARG A 59 0.19 8.41 -8.28
CA ARG A 59 -0.24 7.44 -9.30
C ARG A 59 0.25 6.03 -8.98
N PRO A 60 -0.51 5.00 -9.40
CA PRO A 60 -0.22 3.61 -9.04
C PRO A 60 1.20 3.19 -9.39
N SER A 61 1.71 3.61 -10.56
CA SER A 61 3.04 3.23 -11.02
C SER A 61 4.15 3.68 -10.07
N PHE A 62 4.10 4.92 -9.56
CA PHE A 62 5.13 5.40 -8.66
C PHE A 62 4.96 4.79 -7.28
N MET A 63 3.74 4.84 -6.74
CA MET A 63 3.49 4.37 -5.37
C MET A 63 3.75 2.87 -5.20
N PHE A 64 3.30 2.05 -6.14
CA PHE A 64 3.55 0.61 -6.09
C PHE A 64 5.05 0.30 -6.13
N ASN A 65 5.82 0.96 -7.01
CA ASN A 65 7.26 0.79 -7.05
C ASN A 65 7.95 1.24 -5.76
N LEU A 66 7.49 2.34 -5.15
CA LEU A 66 8.02 2.78 -3.86
C LEU A 66 7.80 1.73 -2.77
N PHE A 67 6.59 1.17 -2.67
CA PHE A 67 6.31 0.09 -1.72
C PHE A 67 7.06 -1.19 -2.05
N MET A 68 7.25 -1.54 -3.33
CA MET A 68 8.09 -2.68 -3.72
C MET A 68 9.55 -2.47 -3.33
N VAL A 69 10.12 -1.28 -3.54
CA VAL A 69 11.49 -1.00 -3.09
C VAL A 69 11.60 -1.11 -1.57
N LEU A 70 10.66 -0.54 -0.83
CA LEU A 70 10.70 -0.60 0.64
C LEU A 70 10.50 -2.02 1.18
N LEU A 71 9.49 -2.73 0.70
CA LEU A 71 9.10 -4.02 1.28
C LEU A 71 9.93 -5.18 0.71
N GLN A 72 10.12 -5.20 -0.60
CA GLN A 72 10.80 -6.31 -1.27
C GLN A 72 12.31 -6.10 -1.32
N VAL A 73 12.79 -4.92 -1.72
CA VAL A 73 14.24 -4.69 -1.88
C VAL A 73 14.92 -4.43 -0.53
N VAL A 74 14.47 -3.43 0.22
CA VAL A 74 15.07 -3.09 1.52
C VAL A 74 14.76 -4.15 2.57
N GLY A 75 13.49 -4.52 2.73
CA GLY A 75 13.08 -5.59 3.64
C GLY A 75 13.72 -6.94 3.30
N GLY A 76 13.72 -7.33 2.02
CA GLY A 76 14.35 -8.56 1.55
C GLY A 76 15.87 -8.58 1.81
N ALA A 77 16.56 -7.44 1.62
CA ALA A 77 17.98 -7.31 1.97
C ALA A 77 18.22 -7.46 3.47
N CYS A 78 17.41 -6.81 4.32
CA CYS A 78 17.50 -6.99 5.77
C CYS A 78 17.26 -8.45 6.17
N HIS A 79 16.28 -9.12 5.57
CA HIS A 79 16.00 -10.53 5.83
C HIS A 79 17.17 -11.44 5.42
N ALA A 80 17.77 -11.21 4.25
CA ALA A 80 18.93 -11.95 3.79
C ALA A 80 20.19 -11.69 4.63
N LEU A 81 20.35 -10.49 5.18
CA LEU A 81 21.43 -10.17 6.11
C LEU A 81 21.22 -10.82 7.49
N ASP A 82 19.99 -10.84 7.99
CA ASP A 82 19.64 -11.54 9.23
C ASP A 82 19.91 -13.04 9.10
N ALA A 83 19.61 -13.58 7.91
CA ALA A 83 19.85 -14.98 7.58
C ALA A 83 21.30 -15.42 7.80
N VAL A 84 22.26 -14.57 7.41
CA VAL A 84 23.69 -14.84 7.54
C VAL A 84 24.30 -14.34 8.86
N GLY A 85 23.47 -13.77 9.75
CA GLY A 85 23.87 -13.37 11.10
C GLY A 85 24.25 -11.91 11.29
N TYR A 86 23.91 -11.02 10.34
CA TYR A 86 24.09 -9.58 10.51
C TYR A 86 22.88 -8.91 11.17
N SER A 87 23.13 -7.83 11.89
CA SER A 87 22.13 -6.90 12.41
C SER A 87 22.65 -5.45 12.32
N PHE A 88 21.89 -4.47 12.83
CA PHE A 88 22.39 -3.10 13.00
C PHE A 88 23.56 -2.97 13.99
N ARG A 89 23.82 -3.99 14.83
CA ARG A 89 24.98 -4.02 15.73
C ARG A 89 26.23 -4.67 15.09
N GLY A 90 26.11 -5.20 13.87
CA GLY A 90 27.17 -5.91 13.17
C GLY A 90 26.90 -7.40 13.05
N TRP A 91 27.95 -8.21 12.95
CA TRP A 91 27.84 -9.66 12.88
C TRP A 91 27.67 -10.24 14.29
N GLU A 92 26.59 -10.99 14.50
CA GLU A 92 26.21 -11.57 15.79
C GLU A 92 26.21 -13.10 15.77
N GLY A 93 26.77 -13.70 14.72
CA GLY A 93 26.73 -15.14 14.48
C GLY A 93 25.46 -15.59 13.73
N PRO A 94 25.44 -16.81 13.17
CA PRO A 94 24.30 -17.30 12.42
C PRO A 94 23.05 -17.36 13.28
N ARG A 95 22.02 -16.59 12.90
CA ARG A 95 20.71 -16.56 13.57
C ARG A 95 19.68 -17.48 12.89
N TYR A 96 20.15 -18.37 12.01
CA TYR A 96 19.30 -18.97 10.98
C TYR A 96 18.26 -19.95 11.53
N GLY A 97 16.99 -19.64 11.29
CA GLY A 97 15.85 -20.55 11.43
C GLY A 97 15.05 -20.78 10.14
N GLY A 98 15.48 -20.20 9.02
CA GLY A 98 14.82 -20.27 7.70
C GLY A 98 15.49 -21.25 6.73
N SER A 99 15.18 -21.17 5.43
CA SER A 99 15.82 -21.98 4.38
C SER A 99 16.33 -21.08 3.25
N ILE A 100 17.66 -20.99 3.06
CA ILE A 100 18.26 -20.05 2.08
C ILE A 100 17.76 -20.37 0.65
N PRO A 101 17.64 -21.65 0.25
CA PRO A 101 17.01 -22.00 -1.03
C PRO A 101 15.53 -21.55 -1.14
N ALA A 102 14.75 -21.67 -0.06
CA ALA A 102 13.36 -21.19 -0.07
C ALA A 102 13.31 -19.66 -0.16
N MET A 103 14.24 -18.96 0.50
CA MET A 103 14.39 -17.52 0.44
C MET A 103 14.69 -17.06 -0.99
N ALA A 104 15.66 -17.71 -1.65
CA ALA A 104 15.98 -17.44 -3.05
C ALA A 104 14.77 -17.63 -3.96
N THR A 105 14.03 -18.73 -3.77
CA THR A 105 12.81 -18.99 -4.53
C THR A 105 11.74 -17.91 -4.32
N ALA A 106 11.52 -17.49 -3.07
CA ALA A 106 10.58 -16.42 -2.74
C ALA A 106 10.96 -15.11 -3.44
N GLN A 107 12.24 -14.74 -3.37
CA GLN A 107 12.78 -13.52 -3.98
C GLN A 107 12.63 -13.52 -5.51
N VAL A 108 12.91 -14.65 -6.18
CA VAL A 108 12.71 -14.82 -7.62
C VAL A 108 11.23 -14.68 -8.00
N MET A 109 10.31 -15.28 -7.23
CA MET A 109 8.87 -15.17 -7.47
C MET A 109 8.36 -13.74 -7.29
N MET A 110 8.83 -13.04 -6.26
CA MET A 110 8.47 -11.64 -6.02
C MET A 110 9.04 -10.71 -7.09
N LEU A 111 10.26 -10.96 -7.60
CA LEU A 111 10.81 -10.27 -8.76
C LEU A 111 9.93 -10.47 -10.01
N ALA A 112 9.55 -11.72 -10.29
CA ALA A 112 8.67 -12.04 -11.41
C ALA A 112 7.28 -11.38 -11.28
N GLY A 113 6.72 -11.39 -10.07
CA GLY A 113 5.49 -10.67 -9.73
C GLY A 113 5.61 -9.16 -9.97
N HIS A 114 6.73 -8.55 -9.57
CA HIS A 114 7.01 -7.13 -9.81
C HIS A 114 6.98 -6.78 -11.31
N ALA A 115 7.68 -7.58 -12.12
CA ALA A 115 7.70 -7.42 -13.57
C ALA A 115 6.30 -7.54 -14.17
N ALA A 116 5.54 -8.57 -13.77
CA ALA A 116 4.18 -8.81 -14.25
C ALA A 116 3.20 -7.71 -13.86
N THR A 117 3.25 -7.19 -12.64
CA THR A 117 2.40 -6.06 -12.23
C THR A 117 2.71 -4.79 -13.02
N MET A 118 3.99 -4.46 -13.23
CA MET A 118 4.37 -3.33 -14.06
C MET A 118 3.97 -3.52 -15.53
N ALA A 119 4.04 -4.75 -16.04
CA ALA A 119 3.55 -5.10 -17.37
C ALA A 119 2.03 -4.88 -17.47
N GLY A 120 1.26 -5.30 -16.47
CA GLY A 120 -0.18 -5.10 -16.40
C GLY A 120 -0.56 -3.62 -16.44
N MET A 121 0.10 -2.78 -15.64
CA MET A 121 -0.12 -1.33 -15.70
C MET A 121 0.21 -0.76 -17.08
N LYS A 122 1.32 -1.21 -17.68
CA LYS A 122 1.75 -0.73 -19.00
C LYS A 122 0.79 -1.12 -20.13
N LEU A 123 0.16 -2.29 -20.05
CA LEU A 123 -0.85 -2.74 -21.01
C LEU A 123 -2.09 -1.84 -21.01
N VAL A 124 -2.53 -1.35 -19.85
CA VAL A 124 -3.57 -0.32 -19.76
C VAL A 124 -3.06 1.03 -20.28
N GLY A 125 -1.81 1.35 -19.98
CA GLY A 125 -1.13 2.57 -20.39
C GLY A 125 -1.30 3.72 -19.39
N PHE A 126 -0.34 4.64 -19.45
CA PHE A 126 -0.20 5.76 -18.50
C PHE A 126 -0.72 7.10 -19.02
N ARG A 127 -1.49 7.07 -20.12
CA ARG A 127 -2.14 8.26 -20.66
C ARG A 127 -3.52 8.40 -20.03
N TYR A 128 -3.68 9.44 -19.21
CA TYR A 128 -4.96 9.71 -18.56
C TYR A 128 -5.82 10.58 -19.49
N GLY A 129 -7.10 10.20 -19.59
CA GLY A 129 -8.06 10.89 -20.45
C GLY A 129 -8.52 12.21 -19.84
N ALA A 130 -9.25 13.00 -20.63
CA ALA A 130 -9.98 14.13 -20.09
C ALA A 130 -11.09 13.64 -19.14
N SER A 131 -11.31 14.37 -18.05
CA SER A 131 -12.36 14.01 -17.09
C SER A 131 -13.76 14.10 -17.73
N LYS A 132 -14.58 13.07 -17.50
CA LYS A 132 -16.00 13.04 -17.88
C LYS A 132 -16.84 13.95 -17.00
N PHE A 133 -16.40 14.23 -15.78
CA PHE A 133 -17.08 15.12 -14.84
C PHE A 133 -16.13 16.21 -14.34
N VAL A 134 -16.67 17.39 -14.08
CA VAL A 134 -15.95 18.52 -13.50
C VAL A 134 -16.58 18.83 -12.15
N LEU A 135 -15.73 19.02 -11.15
CA LEU A 135 -16.14 19.50 -9.84
C LEU A 135 -16.46 20.98 -9.93
N THR A 136 -17.68 21.36 -9.52
CA THR A 136 -18.11 22.76 -9.50
C THR A 136 -18.47 23.20 -8.10
N GLY A 137 -18.11 24.43 -7.73
CA GLY A 137 -18.54 25.05 -6.47
C GLY A 137 -17.87 24.52 -5.20
N LEU A 138 -16.66 23.95 -5.28
CA LEU A 138 -15.94 23.50 -4.10
C LEU A 138 -15.45 24.72 -3.27
N PRO A 139 -15.83 24.83 -1.98
CA PRO A 139 -15.33 25.90 -1.12
C PRO A 139 -13.82 25.78 -0.90
N ARG A 140 -13.18 26.85 -0.40
CA ARG A 140 -11.73 26.90 -0.14
C ARG A 140 -11.24 25.83 0.85
N TYR A 141 -12.15 25.25 1.63
CA TYR A 141 -11.93 24.21 2.66
C TYR A 141 -12.66 22.90 2.30
N ALA A 142 -12.93 22.66 1.01
CA ALA A 142 -13.70 21.51 0.57
C ALA A 142 -13.11 20.17 1.03
N LEU A 143 -11.80 20.00 1.01
CA LEU A 143 -11.17 18.73 1.42
C LEU A 143 -11.23 18.52 2.93
N ALA A 144 -11.09 19.59 3.73
CA ALA A 144 -11.29 19.52 5.17
C ALA A 144 -12.76 19.15 5.51
N VAL A 145 -13.73 19.72 4.79
CA VAL A 145 -15.15 19.38 4.94
C VAL A 145 -15.43 17.95 4.50
N ILE A 146 -14.86 17.49 3.40
CA ILE A 146 -14.95 16.09 2.95
C ILE A 146 -14.38 15.17 4.02
N SER A 147 -13.24 15.52 4.62
CA SER A 147 -12.64 14.74 5.70
C SER A 147 -13.55 14.63 6.92
N LEU A 148 -14.04 15.76 7.43
CA LEU A 148 -14.94 15.78 8.59
C LEU A 148 -16.23 15.00 8.32
N THR A 149 -16.82 15.17 7.13
CA THR A 149 -18.02 14.44 6.72
C THR A 149 -17.75 12.94 6.64
N ALA A 150 -16.65 12.54 6.02
CA ALA A 150 -16.26 11.15 5.88
C ALA A 150 -15.93 10.52 7.24
N LEU A 151 -15.28 11.25 8.14
CA LEU A 151 -14.99 10.79 9.50
C LEU A 151 -16.27 10.61 10.33
N GLY A 152 -17.22 11.55 10.22
CA GLY A 152 -18.54 11.42 10.84
C GLY A 152 -19.30 10.19 10.34
N LEU A 153 -19.33 9.99 9.02
CA LEU A 153 -19.97 8.83 8.41
C LEU A 153 -19.26 7.52 8.77
N SER A 154 -17.92 7.53 8.82
CA SER A 154 -17.12 6.41 9.31
C SER A 154 -17.52 6.01 10.72
N SER A 155 -17.61 6.99 11.62
CA SER A 155 -17.98 6.78 13.02
C SER A 155 -19.38 6.18 13.15
N VAL A 156 -20.37 6.71 12.40
CA VAL A 156 -21.74 6.18 12.40
C VAL A 156 -21.79 4.75 11.86
N LEU A 157 -21.12 4.48 10.74
CA LEU A 157 -21.11 3.14 10.12
C LEU A 157 -20.41 2.10 10.99
N MET A 158 -19.41 2.49 11.78
CA MET A 158 -18.74 1.60 12.74
C MET A 158 -19.67 1.17 13.89
N LEU A 159 -20.74 1.91 14.19
CA LEU A 159 -21.74 1.53 15.20
C LEU A 159 -22.74 0.49 14.68
N ILE A 160 -22.83 0.33 13.35
CA ILE A 160 -23.80 -0.58 12.73
C ILE A 160 -23.14 -1.95 12.55
N PRO A 161 -23.73 -3.06 13.04
CA PRO A 161 -23.25 -4.40 12.76
C PRO A 161 -23.10 -4.64 11.25
N GLY A 162 -21.90 -5.02 10.80
CA GLY A 162 -21.57 -5.20 9.39
C GLY A 162 -21.23 -3.92 8.61
N GLY A 163 -21.40 -2.73 9.20
CA GLY A 163 -21.02 -1.43 8.61
C GLY A 163 -19.52 -1.12 8.71
N VAL A 164 -18.78 -1.85 9.53
CA VAL A 164 -17.35 -1.62 9.83
C VAL A 164 -16.47 -1.52 8.57
N ASN A 165 -16.66 -2.40 7.59
CA ASN A 165 -15.84 -2.37 6.36
C ASN A 165 -16.07 -1.10 5.55
N LEU A 166 -17.31 -0.64 5.43
CA LEU A 166 -17.62 0.64 4.77
C LEU A 166 -17.14 1.82 5.62
N GLY A 167 -17.30 1.74 6.94
CA GLY A 167 -16.79 2.73 7.87
C GLY A 167 -15.28 2.93 7.72
N ASN A 168 -14.50 1.85 7.61
CA ASN A 168 -13.07 1.91 7.35
C ASN A 168 -12.74 2.64 6.04
N LYS A 169 -13.51 2.41 4.96
CA LYS A 169 -13.30 3.11 3.67
C LYS A 169 -13.55 4.61 3.75
N PHE A 170 -14.57 5.03 4.50
CA PHE A 170 -14.77 6.45 4.77
C PHE A 170 -13.68 7.03 5.68
N GLY A 171 -13.13 6.25 6.62
CA GLY A 171 -11.96 6.64 7.41
C GLY A 171 -10.72 6.87 6.54
N ASP A 172 -10.40 5.93 5.65
CA ASP A 172 -9.27 6.05 4.72
C ASP A 172 -9.44 7.27 3.79
N LEU A 173 -10.66 7.53 3.33
CA LEU A 173 -10.99 8.73 2.55
C LEU A 173 -10.81 10.02 3.38
N ALA A 174 -11.22 10.02 4.64
CA ALA A 174 -11.08 11.17 5.53
C ALA A 174 -9.61 11.54 5.77
N ILE A 175 -8.77 10.54 6.03
CA ILE A 175 -7.32 10.70 6.22
C ILE A 175 -6.69 11.25 4.93
N THR A 176 -7.01 10.65 3.79
CA THR A 176 -6.45 11.05 2.49
C THR A 176 -6.85 12.47 2.11
N ALA A 177 -8.11 12.86 2.34
CA ALA A 177 -8.57 14.22 2.08
C ALA A 177 -7.78 15.27 2.88
N VAL A 178 -7.46 14.99 4.15
CA VAL A 178 -6.62 15.89 4.98
C VAL A 178 -5.20 15.96 4.45
N ILE A 179 -4.60 14.83 4.07
CA ILE A 179 -3.25 14.79 3.51
C ILE A 179 -3.17 15.66 2.24
N VAL A 180 -4.16 15.55 1.35
CA VAL A 180 -4.24 16.37 0.14
C VAL A 180 -4.47 17.84 0.49
N GLU A 181 -5.31 18.17 1.49
CA GLU A 181 -5.51 19.55 1.95
C GLU A 181 -4.22 20.17 2.49
N VAL A 182 -3.44 19.44 3.29
CA VAL A 182 -2.13 19.91 3.77
C VAL A 182 -1.22 20.25 2.59
N ALA A 183 -1.13 19.38 1.58
CA ALA A 183 -0.32 19.64 0.41
C ALA A 183 -0.81 20.86 -0.39
N VAL A 184 -2.12 20.95 -0.65
CA VAL A 184 -2.74 22.05 -1.40
C VAL A 184 -2.55 23.38 -0.67
N THR A 185 -2.72 23.42 0.65
CA THR A 185 -2.54 24.65 1.44
C THR A 185 -1.09 25.09 1.49
N VAL A 186 -0.13 24.16 1.53
CA VAL A 186 1.31 24.46 1.40
C VAL A 186 1.63 25.01 0.02
N TRP A 187 1.14 24.38 -1.06
CA TRP A 187 1.37 24.84 -2.43
C TRP A 187 0.82 26.25 -2.68
N HIS A 188 -0.36 26.57 -2.13
CA HIS A 188 -1.02 27.87 -2.31
C HIS A 188 -0.71 28.88 -1.20
N LYS A 189 0.20 28.56 -0.25
CA LYS A 189 0.59 29.41 0.88
C LYS A 189 -0.60 29.89 1.73
N ARG A 190 -1.61 29.03 1.92
CA ARG A 190 -2.83 29.33 2.70
C ARG A 190 -2.69 28.85 4.15
N TYR A 191 -1.83 29.51 4.93
CA TYR A 191 -1.43 29.03 6.26
C TYR A 191 -2.56 28.96 7.30
N ALA A 192 -3.60 29.79 7.17
CA ALA A 192 -4.78 29.70 8.03
C ALA A 192 -5.48 28.32 7.91
N ASN A 193 -5.63 27.83 6.66
CA ASN A 193 -6.20 26.51 6.40
C ASN A 193 -5.25 25.38 6.82
N LEU A 194 -3.94 25.62 6.70
CA LEU A 194 -2.92 24.65 7.12
C LEU A 194 -3.05 24.30 8.59
N ASN A 195 -3.36 25.24 9.48
CA ASN A 195 -3.54 24.97 10.90
C ASN A 195 -4.68 23.97 11.14
N VAL A 196 -5.83 24.16 10.48
CA VAL A 196 -6.98 23.23 10.60
C VAL A 196 -6.62 21.85 10.04
N ALA A 197 -6.02 21.80 8.85
CA ALA A 197 -5.62 20.53 8.23
C ALA A 197 -4.56 19.80 9.07
N PHE A 198 -3.62 20.52 9.66
CA PHE A 198 -2.59 19.96 10.53
C PHE A 198 -3.17 19.42 11.84
N LEU A 199 -4.12 20.13 12.47
CA LEU A 199 -4.82 19.64 13.65
C LEU A 199 -5.60 18.35 13.36
N LEU A 200 -6.30 18.28 12.23
CA LEU A 200 -6.99 17.06 11.80
C LEU A 200 -6.01 15.92 11.53
N LEU A 201 -4.88 16.20 10.87
CA LEU A 201 -3.85 15.21 10.62
C LEU A 201 -3.24 14.68 11.92
N ALA A 202 -2.93 15.58 12.86
CA ALA A 202 -2.37 15.23 14.16
C ALA A 202 -3.35 14.37 14.98
N ALA A 203 -4.65 14.70 14.97
CA ALA A 203 -5.68 13.89 15.62
C ALA A 203 -5.78 12.49 14.99
N ASN A 204 -5.74 12.38 13.66
CA ASN A 204 -5.74 11.09 12.97
C ASN A 204 -4.50 10.26 13.30
N ILE A 205 -3.33 10.88 13.32
CA ILE A 205 -2.08 10.20 13.71
C ILE A 205 -2.19 9.72 15.14
N ALA A 206 -2.59 10.59 16.10
CA ALA A 206 -2.75 10.27 17.51
C ALA A 206 -3.69 9.07 17.74
N GLN A 207 -4.84 9.06 17.06
CA GLN A 207 -5.78 7.94 17.10
C GLN A 207 -5.13 6.64 16.61
N GLN A 208 -4.34 6.71 15.53
CA GLN A 208 -3.62 5.55 15.01
C GLN A 208 -2.54 5.06 16.00
N LEU A 209 -1.83 5.97 16.71
CA LEU A 209 -0.85 5.58 17.75
C LEU A 209 -1.52 4.74 18.84
N VAL A 210 -2.61 5.25 19.41
CA VAL A 210 -3.30 4.66 20.57
C VAL A 210 -4.02 3.36 20.21
N SER A 211 -4.30 3.12 18.92
CA SER A 211 -4.93 1.88 18.43
C SER A 211 -4.01 0.65 18.42
N GLY A 212 -2.77 0.76 18.91
CA GLY A 212 -1.76 -0.30 18.76
C GLY A 212 -1.05 -0.26 17.39
N TRP A 213 -1.16 0.86 16.68
CA TRP A 213 -0.41 1.23 15.48
C TRP A 213 -0.39 0.17 14.36
N LYS A 214 -1.34 0.22 13.43
CA LYS A 214 -1.38 -0.67 12.25
C LYS A 214 -0.52 -0.12 11.10
N GLY A 215 -0.24 -0.94 10.07
CA GLY A 215 0.53 -0.53 8.86
C GLY A 215 -0.02 0.70 8.12
N GLN A 216 -1.27 1.10 8.40
CA GLN A 216 -1.95 2.27 7.83
C GLN A 216 -1.22 3.62 8.09
N VAL A 217 -0.36 3.73 9.10
CA VAL A 217 0.39 4.99 9.32
C VAL A 217 1.39 5.27 8.20
N LEU A 218 2.01 4.24 7.61
CA LEU A 218 2.86 4.41 6.43
C LEU A 218 2.06 5.02 5.27
N PHE A 219 0.77 4.66 5.19
CA PHE A 219 -0.17 5.21 4.22
C PHE A 219 -0.60 6.66 4.54
N THR A 220 -0.33 7.18 5.74
CA THR A 220 -0.50 8.60 6.07
C THR A 220 0.76 9.40 5.72
N VAL A 221 1.94 8.89 6.11
CA VAL A 221 3.21 9.63 5.99
C VAL A 221 3.76 9.62 4.57
N ILE A 222 3.74 8.47 3.88
CA ILE A 222 4.34 8.34 2.55
C ILE A 222 3.58 9.20 1.51
N PRO A 223 2.23 9.14 1.39
CA PRO A 223 1.49 10.01 0.48
C PRO A 223 1.67 11.49 0.78
N LEU A 224 1.74 11.89 2.06
CA LEU A 224 2.02 13.27 2.44
C LEU A 224 3.40 13.72 1.95
N GLY A 225 4.44 12.92 2.18
CA GLY A 225 5.79 13.18 1.67
C GLY A 225 5.82 13.27 0.14
N ALA A 226 5.15 12.34 -0.54
CA ALA A 226 5.03 12.30 -1.99
C ALA A 226 4.37 13.57 -2.57
N LEU A 227 3.32 14.09 -1.93
CA LEU A 227 2.66 15.32 -2.33
C LEU A 227 3.48 16.58 -1.98
N LEU A 228 4.18 16.61 -0.87
CA LEU A 228 4.99 17.77 -0.49
C LEU A 228 6.31 17.86 -1.27
N TYR A 229 6.80 16.74 -1.80
CA TYR A 229 8.11 16.63 -2.45
C TYR A 229 8.36 17.67 -3.56
N PRO A 230 7.43 17.95 -4.49
CA PRO A 230 7.63 18.96 -5.53
C PRO A 230 7.84 20.38 -5.00
N ALA A 231 7.24 20.71 -3.86
CA ALA A 231 7.27 22.05 -3.29
C ALA A 231 8.43 22.25 -2.31
N MET A 232 8.86 21.19 -1.60
CA MET A 232 9.83 21.29 -0.51
C MET A 232 10.76 20.08 -0.38
N ARG A 233 11.32 19.62 -1.50
CA ARG A 233 12.21 18.44 -1.61
C ARG A 233 13.16 18.23 -0.43
N ALA A 234 13.99 19.22 -0.10
CA ALA A 234 14.98 19.08 0.97
C ALA A 234 14.33 18.82 2.34
N ARG A 235 13.22 19.52 2.64
CA ARG A 235 12.47 19.35 3.89
C ARG A 235 11.77 17.99 3.94
N VAL A 236 11.25 17.50 2.82
CA VAL A 236 10.66 16.16 2.73
C VAL A 236 11.73 15.08 2.95
N LEU A 237 12.91 15.21 2.37
CA LEU A 237 13.99 14.23 2.53
C LEU A 237 14.53 14.23 3.96
N ILE A 238 14.90 15.40 4.50
CA ILE A 238 15.41 15.51 5.88
C ILE A 238 14.32 15.09 6.88
N GLY A 239 13.10 15.61 6.71
CA GLY A 239 11.97 15.27 7.55
C GLY A 239 11.61 13.78 7.46
N GLY A 240 11.69 13.18 6.28
CA GLY A 240 11.48 11.75 6.07
C GLY A 240 12.51 10.90 6.83
N VAL A 241 13.80 11.26 6.79
CA VAL A 241 14.83 10.57 7.59
C VAL A 241 14.55 10.71 9.09
N LEU A 242 14.27 11.93 9.57
CA LEU A 242 13.96 12.17 10.99
C LEU A 242 12.72 11.41 11.44
N VAL A 243 11.65 11.45 10.65
CA VAL A 243 10.40 10.71 10.94
C VAL A 243 10.68 9.22 10.97
N SER A 244 11.44 8.67 10.02
CA SER A 244 11.79 7.24 10.00
C SER A 244 12.64 6.84 11.21
N LEU A 245 13.58 7.68 11.66
CA LEU A 245 14.40 7.43 12.85
C LEU A 245 13.56 7.47 14.14
N VAL A 246 12.73 8.51 14.32
CA VAL A 246 11.81 8.60 15.46
C VAL A 246 10.83 7.43 15.44
N TRP A 247 10.31 7.12 14.24
CA TRP A 247 9.40 6.01 14.02
C TRP A 247 10.03 4.68 14.46
N GLY A 248 11.24 4.41 13.99
CA GLY A 248 11.91 3.15 14.27
C GLY A 248 12.40 3.01 15.70
N LEU A 249 12.93 4.07 16.30
CA LEU A 249 13.59 4.01 17.61
C LEU A 249 12.63 4.17 18.80
N TYR A 250 11.48 4.82 18.65
CA TYR A 250 10.58 5.13 19.77
C TYR A 250 9.17 4.59 19.56
N VAL A 251 8.63 4.90 18.40
CA VAL A 251 7.26 4.63 18.03
C VAL A 251 6.99 3.14 17.82
N TYR A 252 7.91 2.43 17.14
CA TYR A 252 7.77 0.99 16.94
C TYR A 252 7.86 0.24 18.27
N PRO A 253 8.88 0.47 19.13
CA PRO A 253 8.92 -0.12 20.48
C PRO A 253 7.66 0.17 21.29
N PHE A 254 7.14 1.40 21.26
CA PHE A 254 5.86 1.75 21.89
C PHE A 254 4.72 0.85 21.41
N GLY A 255 4.55 0.72 20.08
CA GLY A 255 3.51 -0.13 19.51
C GLY A 255 3.73 -1.63 19.79
N ALA A 256 4.98 -2.07 19.85
CA ALA A 256 5.34 -3.46 20.19
C ALA A 256 4.99 -3.80 21.64
N ALA A 257 5.20 -2.88 22.58
CA ALA A 257 4.80 -3.02 23.98
C ALA A 257 3.28 -2.88 24.19
N LEU A 258 2.63 -1.99 23.43
CA LEU A 258 1.20 -1.68 23.60
C LEU A 258 0.28 -2.82 23.19
N ARG A 259 0.59 -3.52 22.10
CA ARG A 259 -0.31 -4.56 21.56
C ARG A 259 -0.53 -5.72 22.54
N PRO A 260 0.49 -6.31 23.18
CA PRO A 260 0.26 -7.38 24.14
C PRO A 260 -0.63 -6.96 25.32
N LEU A 261 -0.43 -5.74 25.82
CA LEU A 261 -1.19 -5.17 26.93
C LEU A 261 -2.67 -5.00 26.55
N LEU A 262 -2.94 -4.39 25.40
CA LEU A 262 -4.30 -4.12 24.93
C LEU A 262 -5.07 -5.36 24.45
N TRP A 263 -4.40 -6.29 23.76
CA TRP A 263 -5.07 -7.35 23.01
C TRP A 263 -5.10 -8.69 23.73
N TYR A 264 -4.17 -8.95 24.65
CA TYR A 264 -4.04 -10.25 25.29
C TYR A 264 -4.09 -10.19 26.82
N GLN A 265 -3.51 -9.15 27.41
CA GLN A 265 -3.40 -9.05 28.87
C GLN A 265 -4.59 -8.33 29.51
N GLY A 266 -5.52 -7.80 28.71
CA GLY A 266 -6.75 -7.16 29.19
C GLY A 266 -6.50 -5.90 30.02
N VAL A 267 -5.31 -5.29 29.89
CA VAL A 267 -4.95 -4.07 30.62
C VAL A 267 -5.81 -2.91 30.11
N GLU A 268 -6.26 -2.06 31.04
CA GLU A 268 -7.05 -0.88 30.70
C GLU A 268 -6.24 0.02 29.75
N ARG A 269 -6.93 0.67 28.79
CA ARG A 269 -6.26 1.35 27.69
C ARG A 269 -5.31 2.46 28.17
N SER A 270 -5.71 3.27 29.15
CA SER A 270 -4.88 4.37 29.63
C SER A 270 -3.63 3.85 30.35
N GLU A 271 -3.77 2.79 31.15
CA GLU A 271 -2.65 2.12 31.81
C GLU A 271 -1.70 1.47 30.79
N ALA A 272 -2.24 0.76 29.80
CA ALA A 272 -1.44 0.14 28.75
C ALA A 272 -0.62 1.17 27.95
N VAL A 273 -1.20 2.33 27.67
CA VAL A 273 -0.49 3.45 27.02
C VAL A 273 0.66 3.96 27.89
N ASN A 274 0.42 4.16 29.19
CA ASN A 274 1.46 4.65 30.11
C ASN A 274 2.62 3.66 30.23
N LEU A 275 2.33 2.37 30.44
CA LEU A 275 3.35 1.32 30.52
C LEU A 275 4.16 1.21 29.22
N SER A 276 3.49 1.30 28.07
CA SER A 276 4.16 1.23 26.76
C SER A 276 5.02 2.46 26.47
N MET A 277 4.57 3.63 26.93
CA MET A 277 5.33 4.87 26.81
C MET A 277 6.58 4.82 27.69
N ASP A 278 6.44 4.33 28.91
CA ASP A 278 7.56 4.17 29.85
C ASP A 278 8.62 3.22 29.29
N GLU A 279 8.21 2.04 28.82
CA GLU A 279 9.10 1.08 28.14
C GLU A 279 9.77 1.75 26.93
N ALA A 280 9.01 2.44 26.08
CA ALA A 280 9.54 3.06 24.87
C ALA A 280 10.45 4.28 25.13
N LEU A 281 10.37 4.95 26.28
CA LEU A 281 11.23 6.09 26.61
C LEU A 281 12.49 5.66 27.38
N HIS A 282 12.38 4.64 28.22
CA HIS A 282 13.48 4.16 29.05
C HIS A 282 14.25 2.95 28.46
N MET A 283 13.82 2.44 27.29
CA MET A 283 14.55 1.38 26.58
C MET A 283 16.00 1.80 26.23
N PRO A 284 17.02 0.99 26.57
CA PRO A 284 18.41 1.29 26.21
C PRO A 284 18.61 1.24 24.69
N LEU A 285 19.58 2.01 24.18
CA LEU A 285 19.84 2.14 22.74
C LEU A 285 20.04 0.79 22.06
N ASP A 286 20.80 -0.11 22.68
CA ASP A 286 21.06 -1.44 22.12
C ASP A 286 19.75 -2.16 21.84
N ARG A 287 18.85 -2.24 22.83
CA ARG A 287 17.55 -2.89 22.68
C ARG A 287 16.67 -2.20 21.62
N ARG A 288 16.74 -0.88 21.49
CA ARG A 288 16.06 -0.15 20.39
C ARG A 288 16.58 -0.54 19.01
N LEU A 289 17.89 -0.68 18.86
CA LEU A 289 18.51 -1.10 17.59
C LEU A 289 18.10 -2.53 17.21
N GLU A 290 17.94 -3.40 18.21
CA GLU A 290 17.45 -4.76 18.00
C GLU A 290 15.97 -4.81 17.62
N GLU A 291 15.10 -4.05 18.30
CA GLU A 291 13.69 -3.91 17.90
C GLU A 291 13.55 -3.32 16.49
N LEU A 292 14.38 -2.32 16.15
CA LEU A 292 14.45 -1.73 14.82
C LEU A 292 14.89 -2.75 13.77
N TRP A 293 15.86 -3.61 14.10
CA TRP A 293 16.28 -4.71 13.22
C TRP A 293 15.16 -5.74 13.04
N ILE A 294 14.52 -6.20 14.12
CA ILE A 294 13.40 -7.13 14.09
C ILE A 294 12.26 -6.58 13.23
N MET A 295 11.97 -5.29 13.34
CA MET A 295 11.00 -4.61 12.50
C MET A 295 11.41 -4.62 11.02
N ALA A 296 12.67 -4.30 10.69
CA ALA A 296 13.15 -4.34 9.32
C ALA A 296 13.06 -5.75 8.71
N VAL A 297 13.38 -6.78 9.50
CA VAL A 297 13.40 -8.18 9.08
C VAL A 297 12.00 -8.81 9.00
N LYS A 298 11.09 -8.46 9.92
CA LYS A 298 9.78 -9.13 10.07
C LYS A 298 8.57 -8.31 9.65
N ARG A 299 8.71 -6.98 9.50
CA ARG A 299 7.59 -6.07 9.17
C ARG A 299 7.79 -5.31 7.87
N LEU A 300 9.05 -5.03 7.51
CA LEU A 300 9.36 -4.54 6.18
C LEU A 300 9.56 -5.68 5.17
N SER A 301 9.53 -6.95 5.58
CA SER A 301 9.68 -8.08 4.67
C SER A 301 8.60 -9.13 4.88
N ASP A 302 8.04 -9.61 3.77
CA ASP A 302 7.14 -10.77 3.74
C ASP A 302 7.88 -12.07 3.40
N THR A 303 9.20 -12.01 3.17
CA THR A 303 10.01 -13.14 2.70
C THR A 303 9.98 -14.30 3.69
N GLY A 304 10.16 -14.04 4.99
CA GLY A 304 10.21 -15.12 5.99
C GLY A 304 8.91 -15.94 6.10
N GLN A 305 7.75 -15.34 5.83
CA GLN A 305 6.49 -16.09 5.74
C GLN A 305 6.39 -16.85 4.41
N PHE A 306 6.85 -16.24 3.32
CA PHE A 306 6.81 -16.87 1.99
C PHE A 306 7.72 -18.10 1.93
N GLU A 307 8.88 -18.06 2.57
CA GLU A 307 9.80 -19.20 2.70
C GLU A 307 9.12 -20.43 3.29
N LYS A 308 8.32 -20.24 4.35
CA LYS A 308 7.59 -21.33 4.99
C LYS A 308 6.55 -21.95 4.06
N TYR A 309 5.84 -21.14 3.28
CA TYR A 309 4.91 -21.65 2.29
C TYR A 309 5.61 -22.40 1.15
N ILE A 310 6.77 -21.93 0.70
CA ILE A 310 7.58 -22.61 -0.32
C ILE A 310 8.16 -23.92 0.20
N ALA A 311 8.54 -23.97 1.49
CA ALA A 311 9.00 -25.20 2.10
C ALA A 311 7.88 -26.23 2.29
N PHE A 312 6.62 -25.76 2.45
CA PHE A 312 5.44 -26.57 2.72
C PHE A 312 4.71 -27.05 1.46
N VAL A 313 4.50 -26.18 0.46
CA VAL A 313 3.87 -26.51 -0.82
C VAL A 313 4.94 -26.57 -1.90
N PRO A 314 4.97 -27.59 -2.78
CA PRO A 314 4.02 -28.70 -2.88
C PRO A 314 4.41 -29.95 -2.06
N SER A 315 5.49 -29.90 -1.26
CA SER A 315 6.12 -31.08 -0.65
C SER A 315 5.24 -31.78 0.38
N ALA A 316 4.55 -31.02 1.24
CA ALA A 316 3.71 -31.51 2.32
C ALA A 316 2.20 -31.33 2.02
N HIS A 317 1.85 -30.43 1.11
CA HIS A 317 0.48 -30.23 0.63
C HIS A 317 0.50 -29.86 -0.86
N PRO A 318 -0.39 -30.40 -1.71
CA PRO A 318 -0.50 -29.96 -3.09
C PRO A 318 -0.89 -28.47 -3.20
N TYR A 319 -0.81 -27.88 -4.38
CA TYR A 319 -1.36 -26.54 -4.57
C TYR A 319 -2.88 -26.53 -4.31
N TYR A 320 -3.37 -25.46 -3.69
CA TYR A 320 -4.79 -25.27 -3.34
C TYR A 320 -5.68 -25.00 -4.57
N GLY A 321 -5.10 -24.79 -5.76
CA GLY A 321 -5.87 -24.51 -6.97
C GLY A 321 -6.73 -23.25 -6.83
N PHE A 322 -8.01 -23.38 -7.14
CA PHE A 322 -8.99 -22.28 -7.10
C PHE A 322 -9.67 -22.07 -5.75
N GLU A 323 -9.43 -22.93 -4.75
CA GLU A 323 -10.11 -22.87 -3.44
C GLU A 323 -9.97 -21.49 -2.77
N ILE A 324 -8.76 -20.93 -2.78
CA ILE A 324 -8.48 -19.60 -2.20
C ILE A 324 -9.26 -18.50 -2.94
N ALA A 325 -9.41 -18.62 -4.26
CA ALA A 325 -10.17 -17.66 -5.06
C ALA A 325 -11.68 -17.79 -4.80
N ASP A 326 -12.19 -19.01 -4.66
CA ASP A 326 -13.59 -19.28 -4.33
C ASP A 326 -13.95 -18.74 -2.94
N GLU A 327 -13.09 -18.96 -1.94
CA GLU A 327 -13.23 -18.35 -0.62
C GLU A 327 -13.20 -16.82 -0.68
N ALA A 328 -12.39 -16.23 -1.57
CA ALA A 328 -12.33 -14.79 -1.73
C ALA A 328 -13.65 -14.19 -2.23
N MET A 329 -14.42 -14.93 -3.00
CA MET A 329 -15.75 -14.50 -3.47
C MET A 329 -16.76 -14.39 -2.34
N ILE A 330 -16.60 -15.15 -1.24
CA ILE A 330 -17.37 -14.97 0.00
C ILE A 330 -17.21 -13.52 0.50
N GLY A 331 -16.02 -12.93 0.31
CA GLY A 331 -15.67 -11.55 0.63
C GLY A 331 -16.63 -10.49 0.05
N LEU A 332 -17.24 -10.74 -1.10
CA LEU A 332 -18.10 -9.79 -1.81
C LEU A 332 -19.42 -9.48 -1.10
N VAL A 333 -19.99 -10.46 -0.40
CA VAL A 333 -21.28 -10.29 0.28
C VAL A 333 -21.05 -9.57 1.62
N PRO A 334 -21.60 -8.37 1.84
CA PRO A 334 -21.50 -7.69 3.13
C PRO A 334 -22.16 -8.53 4.22
N ARG A 335 -21.58 -8.57 5.43
CA ARG A 335 -22.14 -9.32 6.57
C ARG A 335 -23.51 -8.80 7.02
N LEU A 336 -23.89 -7.58 6.63
CA LEU A 336 -25.24 -7.05 6.78
C LEU A 336 -26.29 -7.87 6.01
N LEU A 337 -25.94 -8.37 4.82
CA LEU A 337 -26.83 -9.16 3.97
C LEU A 337 -26.73 -10.67 4.24
N TRP A 338 -25.61 -11.11 4.82
CA TRP A 338 -25.38 -12.51 5.19
C TRP A 338 -24.76 -12.59 6.59
N GLN A 339 -25.61 -12.70 7.61
CA GLN A 339 -25.18 -12.69 9.01
C GLN A 339 -24.33 -13.91 9.37
N GLU A 340 -24.71 -15.10 8.87
CA GLU A 340 -24.00 -16.37 9.05
C GLU A 340 -22.77 -16.53 8.15
N LYS A 341 -22.33 -15.46 7.46
CA LYS A 341 -21.16 -15.49 6.59
C LYS A 341 -19.95 -16.07 7.35
N PRO A 342 -19.23 -17.05 6.78
CA PRO A 342 -18.03 -17.61 7.39
C PRO A 342 -17.04 -16.55 7.84
N ASP A 343 -16.33 -16.82 8.94
CA ASP A 343 -15.26 -15.94 9.40
C ASP A 343 -14.04 -16.06 8.49
N LEU A 344 -13.84 -15.04 7.65
CA LEU A 344 -12.73 -14.95 6.71
C LEU A 344 -11.37 -14.94 7.43
N GLU A 345 -11.31 -14.44 8.66
CA GLU A 345 -10.08 -14.49 9.45
C GLU A 345 -9.75 -15.93 9.86
N ARG A 346 -10.77 -16.68 10.28
CA ARG A 346 -10.60 -18.11 10.61
C ARG A 346 -10.14 -18.91 9.38
N LEU A 347 -10.81 -18.74 8.24
CA LEU A 347 -10.44 -19.41 6.98
C LEU A 347 -9.00 -19.08 6.55
N SER A 348 -8.64 -17.79 6.61
CA SER A 348 -7.27 -17.37 6.29
C SER A 348 -6.22 -17.93 7.24
N MET A 349 -6.54 -18.11 8.53
CA MET A 349 -5.60 -18.58 9.54
C MET A 349 -5.42 -20.11 9.51
N GLU A 350 -6.41 -20.87 9.01
CA GLU A 350 -6.29 -22.33 8.87
C GLU A 350 -5.06 -22.72 8.02
N ARG A 351 -4.86 -22.06 6.87
CA ARG A 351 -3.66 -22.23 6.02
C ARG A 351 -2.35 -21.87 6.71
N VAL A 352 -2.38 -20.85 7.57
CA VAL A 352 -1.21 -20.35 8.31
C VAL A 352 -0.78 -21.39 9.35
N TYR A 353 -1.75 -22.02 10.01
CA TYR A 353 -1.50 -23.09 10.98
C TYR A 353 -1.02 -24.37 10.31
N GLU A 354 -1.63 -24.75 9.18
CA GLU A 354 -1.23 -25.93 8.41
C GLU A 354 0.23 -25.83 7.92
N ALA A 355 0.62 -24.66 7.40
CA ALA A 355 1.98 -24.43 6.92
C ALA A 355 3.01 -24.17 8.03
N GLY A 356 2.62 -24.24 9.31
CA GLY A 356 3.54 -24.00 10.43
C GLY A 356 4.09 -22.56 10.48
N VAL A 357 3.38 -21.61 9.87
CA VAL A 357 3.77 -20.19 9.91
C VAL A 357 3.63 -19.65 11.33
N VAL A 358 2.53 -20.02 12.00
CA VAL A 358 2.25 -19.74 13.41
C VAL A 358 1.72 -21.02 14.07
N LEU A 359 2.01 -21.22 15.36
CA LEU A 359 1.44 -22.32 16.14
C LEU A 359 -0.04 -22.05 16.48
N ARG A 360 -0.88 -23.09 16.49
CA ARG A 360 -2.27 -22.96 16.97
C ARG A 360 -2.26 -22.49 18.43
N GLY A 361 -3.01 -21.42 18.73
CA GLY A 361 -2.99 -20.76 20.04
C GLY A 361 -1.91 -19.69 20.22
N GLY A 362 -1.09 -19.44 19.19
CA GLY A 362 -0.18 -18.31 19.17
C GLY A 362 -0.92 -16.98 19.16
N THR A 363 -0.35 -15.97 19.79
CA THR A 363 -0.93 -14.61 19.89
C THR A 363 -0.73 -13.78 18.63
N VAL A 364 -0.32 -14.36 17.50
CA VAL A 364 0.02 -13.62 16.27
C VAL A 364 -0.91 -14.00 15.13
N SER A 365 -1.61 -13.01 14.57
CA SER A 365 -2.36 -13.15 13.31
C SER A 365 -1.40 -12.86 12.15
N ALA A 366 -0.82 -13.91 11.57
CA ALA A 366 0.07 -13.82 10.40
C ALA A 366 -0.70 -14.32 9.18
N LYS A 367 -1.33 -13.42 8.44
CA LYS A 367 -2.11 -13.78 7.25
C LYS A 367 -1.20 -13.87 6.04
N ALA A 368 -1.50 -14.78 5.11
CA ALA A 368 -0.82 -14.74 3.82
C ALA A 368 -1.01 -13.38 3.14
N ASN A 369 -0.06 -12.97 2.32
CA ASN A 369 -0.22 -11.81 1.44
C ASN A 369 -0.68 -12.26 0.03
N PHE A 370 -0.92 -11.30 -0.86
CA PHE A 370 -1.39 -11.57 -2.22
C PHE A 370 -0.47 -12.49 -3.03
N TRP A 371 0.85 -12.32 -2.88
CA TRP A 371 1.85 -13.10 -3.62
C TRP A 371 1.90 -14.55 -3.14
N GLN A 372 1.79 -14.73 -1.83
CA GLN A 372 1.77 -16.03 -1.18
C GLN A 372 0.50 -16.80 -1.55
N ASP A 373 -0.68 -16.17 -1.55
CA ASP A 373 -1.91 -16.79 -2.01
C ASP A 373 -1.82 -17.24 -3.49
N ALA A 374 -1.28 -16.37 -4.35
CA ALA A 374 -1.09 -16.73 -5.75
C ALA A 374 -0.14 -17.94 -5.91
N TYR A 375 0.93 -17.99 -5.11
CA TYR A 375 1.82 -19.14 -5.08
C TYR A 375 1.11 -20.40 -4.57
N LEU A 376 0.39 -20.33 -3.46
CA LEU A 376 -0.35 -21.45 -2.87
C LEU A 376 -1.41 -22.00 -3.84
N SER A 377 -1.99 -21.16 -4.71
CA SER A 377 -2.94 -21.58 -5.73
C SER A 377 -2.32 -22.36 -6.90
N GLY A 378 -1.06 -22.12 -7.28
CA GLY A 378 -0.48 -22.84 -8.43
C GLY A 378 0.93 -22.42 -8.86
N GLY A 379 1.75 -21.99 -7.90
CA GLY A 379 3.16 -21.67 -8.11
C GLY A 379 3.39 -20.42 -8.96
N LEU A 380 4.55 -20.36 -9.61
CA LEU A 380 4.99 -19.22 -10.41
C LEU A 380 4.01 -18.80 -11.53
N PRO A 381 3.38 -19.71 -12.31
CA PRO A 381 2.42 -19.31 -13.33
C PRO A 381 1.24 -18.49 -12.79
N ILE A 382 0.71 -18.88 -11.63
CA ILE A 382 -0.40 -18.16 -10.99
C ILE A 382 0.08 -16.85 -10.36
N VAL A 383 1.28 -16.81 -9.77
CA VAL A 383 1.92 -15.55 -9.32
C VAL A 383 1.99 -14.54 -10.46
N LEU A 384 2.50 -14.95 -11.64
CA LEU A 384 2.59 -14.09 -12.82
C LEU A 384 1.22 -13.59 -13.29
N LEU A 385 0.23 -14.48 -13.37
CA LEU A 385 -1.12 -14.13 -13.80
C LEU A 385 -1.80 -13.17 -12.82
N ALA A 386 -1.79 -13.49 -11.53
CA ALA A 386 -2.38 -12.66 -10.48
C ALA A 386 -1.72 -11.28 -10.42
N ALA A 387 -0.38 -11.23 -10.53
CA ALA A 387 0.40 -10.00 -10.59
C ALA A 387 0.02 -9.12 -11.79
N LEU A 388 -0.11 -9.73 -12.98
CA LEU A 388 -0.50 -9.05 -14.21
C LEU A 388 -1.90 -8.44 -14.07
N LEU A 389 -2.85 -9.23 -13.57
CA LEU A 389 -4.22 -8.79 -13.31
C LEU A 389 -4.29 -7.67 -12.27
N LEU A 390 -3.49 -7.76 -11.20
CA LEU A 390 -3.34 -6.70 -10.21
C LEU A 390 -2.90 -5.39 -10.87
N GLY A 391 -1.87 -5.42 -11.72
CA GLY A 391 -1.38 -4.26 -12.44
C GLY A 391 -2.41 -3.64 -13.40
N LEU A 392 -3.13 -4.49 -14.14
CA LEU A 392 -4.23 -4.07 -15.02
C LEU A 392 -5.33 -3.36 -14.20
N LEU A 393 -5.74 -3.97 -13.08
CA LEU A 393 -6.79 -3.45 -12.23
C LEU A 393 -6.38 -2.12 -11.59
N MET A 394 -5.18 -2.05 -11.01
CA MET A 394 -4.62 -0.83 -10.40
C MET A 394 -4.65 0.36 -11.35
N GLN A 395 -4.11 0.19 -12.56
CA GLN A 395 -4.01 1.28 -13.53
C GLN A 395 -5.38 1.67 -14.09
N THR A 396 -6.26 0.68 -14.31
CA THR A 396 -7.63 0.93 -14.78
C THR A 396 -8.43 1.70 -13.74
N THR A 397 -8.40 1.28 -12.47
CA THR A 397 -9.12 1.95 -11.38
C THR A 397 -8.63 3.38 -11.18
N SER A 398 -7.31 3.63 -11.22
CA SER A 398 -6.78 5.01 -11.14
C SER A 398 -7.27 5.88 -12.29
N ARG A 399 -7.25 5.36 -13.53
CA ARG A 399 -7.77 6.09 -14.70
C ARG A 399 -9.26 6.38 -14.58
N MET A 400 -10.05 5.40 -14.13
CA MET A 400 -11.48 5.59 -13.87
C MET A 400 -11.70 6.66 -12.81
N CYS A 401 -10.91 6.68 -11.73
CA CYS A 401 -11.08 7.70 -10.70
C CYS A 401 -10.78 9.11 -11.24
N GLU A 402 -9.71 9.32 -12.01
CA GLU A 402 -9.44 10.62 -12.67
C GLU A 402 -10.53 10.99 -13.68
N GLU A 403 -11.08 10.01 -14.38
CA GLU A 403 -12.12 10.21 -15.38
C GLU A 403 -13.48 10.58 -14.76
N TYR A 404 -13.85 9.96 -13.63
CA TYR A 404 -15.17 10.14 -13.00
C TYR A 404 -15.20 11.23 -11.93
N PHE A 405 -14.10 11.49 -11.23
CA PHE A 405 -14.08 12.41 -10.09
C PHE A 405 -13.22 13.66 -10.31
N GLY A 406 -12.59 13.80 -11.48
CA GLY A 406 -11.84 15.01 -11.83
C GLY A 406 -10.35 14.91 -11.56
N GLY A 407 -9.61 14.59 -12.63
CA GLY A 407 -8.17 14.79 -12.74
C GLY A 407 -7.31 14.17 -11.63
N TYR A 408 -6.04 14.54 -11.59
CA TYR A 408 -5.08 13.94 -10.67
C TYR A 408 -5.39 14.26 -9.20
N THR A 409 -5.65 15.52 -8.84
CA THR A 409 -5.77 15.92 -7.42
C THR A 409 -6.91 15.22 -6.70
N ILE A 410 -8.10 15.15 -7.31
CA ILE A 410 -9.28 14.55 -6.66
C ILE A 410 -9.42 13.09 -7.05
N GLY A 411 -9.40 12.77 -8.34
CA GLY A 411 -9.55 11.41 -8.83
C GLY A 411 -8.44 10.48 -8.31
N THR A 412 -7.18 10.77 -8.61
CA THR A 412 -6.08 9.96 -8.07
C THR A 412 -5.81 10.28 -6.59
N GLY A 413 -5.61 11.55 -6.27
CA GLY A 413 -5.09 11.97 -4.97
C GLY A 413 -6.04 11.75 -3.79
N VAL A 414 -7.36 11.84 -4.00
CA VAL A 414 -8.35 11.64 -2.92
C VAL A 414 -9.08 10.31 -3.09
N ILE A 415 -9.68 10.06 -4.25
CA ILE A 415 -10.58 8.90 -4.45
C ILE A 415 -9.80 7.60 -4.61
N TYR A 416 -8.84 7.54 -5.53
CA TYR A 416 -8.02 6.34 -5.71
C TYR A 416 -7.17 6.05 -4.47
N THR A 417 -6.45 7.06 -3.99
CA THR A 417 -5.60 6.91 -2.80
C THR A 417 -6.44 6.56 -1.57
N GLY A 418 -7.55 7.25 -1.33
CA GLY A 418 -8.39 7.02 -0.15
C GLY A 418 -9.19 5.73 -0.15
N LEU A 419 -9.64 5.24 -1.31
CA LEU A 419 -10.46 4.02 -1.34
C LEU A 419 -9.66 2.76 -1.65
N PHE A 420 -8.72 2.84 -2.61
CA PHE A 420 -8.15 1.66 -3.24
C PHE A 420 -6.67 1.41 -2.95
N ALA A 421 -5.88 2.46 -2.75
CA ALA A 421 -4.43 2.35 -2.78
C ALA A 421 -3.84 1.51 -1.64
N VAL A 422 -4.46 1.43 -0.46
CA VAL A 422 -4.04 0.49 0.59
C VAL A 422 -4.11 -0.96 0.07
N ALA A 423 -5.24 -1.34 -0.53
CA ALA A 423 -5.46 -2.69 -1.05
C ALA A 423 -4.54 -3.02 -2.23
N PHE A 424 -4.11 -2.01 -3.00
CA PHE A 424 -3.27 -2.23 -4.16
C PHE A 424 -1.77 -2.13 -3.90
N HIS A 425 -1.33 -1.23 -3.03
CA HIS A 425 0.10 -1.03 -2.74
C HIS A 425 0.62 -1.97 -1.65
N GLN A 426 -0.26 -2.48 -0.80
CA GLN A 426 0.03 -3.52 0.19
C GLN A 426 -1.04 -4.61 0.07
N PRO A 427 -1.02 -5.36 -1.05
CA PRO A 427 -2.11 -6.27 -1.36
C PRO A 427 -2.14 -7.42 -0.34
N GLN A 428 -3.27 -7.47 0.37
CA GLN A 428 -3.58 -8.51 1.34
C GLN A 428 -3.84 -9.84 0.60
N ASN A 429 -4.02 -10.94 1.33
CA ASN A 429 -4.53 -12.19 0.74
C ASN A 429 -5.78 -11.95 -0.12
N PHE A 430 -6.08 -12.88 -1.02
CA PHE A 430 -7.18 -12.75 -1.97
C PHE A 430 -8.52 -12.49 -1.28
N LEU A 431 -8.76 -13.14 -0.13
CA LEU A 431 -9.99 -13.01 0.65
C LEU A 431 -10.27 -11.57 1.07
N PHE A 432 -9.28 -10.91 1.68
CA PHE A 432 -9.44 -9.53 2.12
C PHE A 432 -9.28 -8.54 0.96
N PHE A 433 -8.46 -8.86 -0.05
CA PHE A 433 -8.29 -8.04 -1.24
C PHE A 433 -9.62 -7.84 -1.99
N VAL A 434 -10.32 -8.93 -2.33
CA VAL A 434 -11.58 -8.88 -3.08
C VAL A 434 -12.63 -8.07 -2.32
N GLY A 435 -12.82 -8.35 -1.03
CA GLY A 435 -13.74 -7.60 -0.17
C GLY A 435 -13.38 -6.11 -0.07
N SER A 436 -12.09 -5.79 0.03
CA SER A 436 -11.60 -4.41 0.10
C SER A 436 -11.83 -3.65 -1.20
N ILE A 437 -11.52 -4.25 -2.36
CA ILE A 437 -11.79 -3.66 -3.68
C ILE A 437 -13.30 -3.45 -3.88
N TRP A 438 -14.11 -4.43 -3.52
CA TRP A 438 -15.56 -4.33 -3.66
C TRP A 438 -16.18 -3.22 -2.80
N GLY A 439 -15.82 -3.15 -1.52
CA GLY A 439 -16.27 -2.06 -0.65
C GLY A 439 -15.86 -0.67 -1.18
N SER A 440 -14.67 -0.59 -1.79
CA SER A 440 -14.16 0.63 -2.42
C SER A 440 -14.97 1.03 -3.66
N ILE A 441 -15.37 0.05 -4.48
CA ILE A 441 -16.24 0.27 -5.64
C ILE A 441 -17.61 0.77 -5.18
N LEU A 442 -18.22 0.15 -4.17
CA LEU A 442 -19.52 0.57 -3.64
C LEU A 442 -19.51 2.01 -3.14
N VAL A 443 -18.50 2.38 -2.34
CA VAL A 443 -18.32 3.75 -1.86
C VAL A 443 -18.07 4.71 -3.02
N GLY A 444 -17.22 4.33 -3.98
CA GLY A 444 -16.96 5.13 -5.17
C GLY A 444 -18.23 5.41 -5.98
N ILE A 445 -19.02 4.38 -6.29
CA ILE A 445 -20.31 4.53 -6.99
C ILE A 445 -21.25 5.43 -6.18
N GLY A 446 -21.36 5.21 -4.87
CA GLY A 446 -22.18 6.05 -3.99
C GLY A 446 -21.78 7.53 -4.05
N LEU A 447 -20.49 7.84 -3.98
CA LEU A 447 -19.97 9.21 -4.12
C LEU A 447 -20.26 9.80 -5.49
N LEU A 448 -20.14 9.01 -6.57
CA LEU A 448 -20.44 9.46 -7.93
C LEU A 448 -21.92 9.82 -8.08
N VAL A 449 -22.82 8.96 -7.57
CA VAL A 449 -24.27 9.18 -7.61
C VAL A 449 -24.65 10.40 -6.78
N LEU A 450 -24.20 10.48 -5.53
CA LEU A 450 -24.48 11.62 -4.64
C LEU A 450 -23.91 12.93 -5.20
N GLY A 451 -22.68 12.92 -5.71
CA GLY A 451 -22.05 14.08 -6.33
C GLY A 451 -22.80 14.54 -7.58
N SER A 452 -23.37 13.61 -8.36
CA SER A 452 -24.19 13.93 -9.53
C SER A 452 -25.55 14.50 -9.13
N LEU A 453 -26.22 13.93 -8.13
CA LEU A 453 -27.54 14.37 -7.64
C LEU A 453 -27.48 15.76 -6.98
N THR A 454 -26.42 16.03 -6.23
CA THR A 454 -26.19 17.33 -5.57
C THR A 454 -25.66 18.40 -6.54
N GLY A 455 -25.31 18.03 -7.76
CA GLY A 455 -24.74 18.95 -8.76
C GLY A 455 -23.29 19.36 -8.49
N VAL A 456 -22.60 18.73 -7.52
CA VAL A 456 -21.17 18.94 -7.25
C VAL A 456 -20.32 18.40 -8.42
N LEU A 457 -20.73 17.27 -9.00
CA LEU A 457 -20.16 16.69 -10.21
C LEU A 457 -21.07 17.00 -11.41
N LYS A 458 -20.56 17.78 -12.37
CA LYS A 458 -21.28 18.10 -13.61
C LYS A 458 -20.55 17.55 -14.81
N ARG A 459 -21.29 17.07 -15.82
CA ARG A 459 -20.70 16.80 -17.13
C ARG A 459 -20.24 18.13 -17.74
N PRO A 460 -19.03 18.22 -18.30
CA PRO A 460 -18.57 19.44 -18.94
C PRO A 460 -19.49 19.78 -20.13
N ALA A 461 -19.90 21.05 -20.22
CA ALA A 461 -20.83 21.53 -21.24
C ALA A 461 -20.30 21.40 -22.68
N VAL A 462 -18.99 21.20 -22.85
CA VAL A 462 -18.33 21.07 -24.16
C VAL A 462 -17.47 19.80 -24.14
N LYS A 463 -17.68 18.88 -25.10
CA LYS A 463 -16.72 17.82 -25.41
C LYS A 463 -15.42 18.50 -25.82
N ARG A 464 -14.45 18.61 -24.89
CA ARG A 464 -13.12 19.13 -25.27
C ARG A 464 -12.58 18.25 -26.41
N PRO A 465 -12.16 18.84 -27.54
CA PRO A 465 -11.48 18.06 -28.56
C PRO A 465 -10.28 17.38 -27.91
N ARG A 466 -10.07 16.10 -28.28
CA ARG A 466 -8.92 15.32 -27.85
C ARG A 466 -7.69 16.11 -28.27
N VAL A 467 -6.98 16.74 -27.32
CA VAL A 467 -5.78 17.52 -27.63
C VAL A 467 -4.77 16.53 -28.20
N VAL A 468 -4.63 16.53 -29.53
CA VAL A 468 -3.49 15.92 -30.21
C VAL A 468 -2.36 16.91 -29.97
N PRO A 469 -1.32 16.57 -29.17
CA PRO A 469 -0.21 17.50 -28.98
C PRO A 469 0.44 17.73 -30.34
N ALA A 470 0.52 18.99 -30.76
CA ALA A 470 1.29 19.37 -31.93
C ALA A 470 2.76 18.97 -31.69
N PRO A 471 3.45 18.38 -32.68
CA PRO A 471 4.86 18.06 -32.54
C PRO A 471 5.65 19.36 -32.31
N GLY A 472 6.31 19.48 -31.16
CA GLY A 472 7.30 20.54 -30.90
C GLY A 472 6.96 21.59 -29.83
N VAL A 473 5.78 21.56 -29.19
CA VAL A 473 5.47 22.51 -28.11
C VAL A 473 5.68 21.84 -26.75
N ALA A 474 6.73 22.23 -26.04
CA ALA A 474 6.92 21.89 -24.63
C ALA A 474 5.66 22.31 -23.86
N ALA A 475 5.03 21.37 -23.16
CA ALA A 475 3.84 21.62 -22.37
C ALA A 475 4.17 22.67 -21.30
N ALA A 476 3.72 23.90 -21.51
CA ALA A 476 3.67 24.90 -20.45
C ALA A 476 2.88 24.30 -19.29
N ALA A 477 3.42 24.46 -18.08
CA ALA A 477 2.77 24.01 -16.85
C ALA A 477 1.29 24.40 -16.87
N PRO A 478 0.36 23.50 -16.48
CA PRO A 478 -1.04 23.86 -16.40
C PRO A 478 -1.15 25.09 -15.50
N GLN A 479 -1.52 26.23 -16.08
CA GLN A 479 -1.90 27.40 -15.32
C GLN A 479 -3.15 27.00 -14.54
N LEU A 480 -2.95 26.68 -13.26
CA LEU A 480 -4.02 26.46 -12.31
C LEU A 480 -4.78 27.78 -12.16
N PRO A 481 -6.13 27.75 -12.15
CA PRO A 481 -6.92 28.97 -12.03
C PRO A 481 -6.56 29.72 -10.75
N ARG A 482 -6.32 31.03 -10.90
CA ARG A 482 -5.93 31.97 -9.84
C ARG A 482 -6.94 32.03 -8.70
#